data_AF-A0A9D2FN07-F1
#
_entry.id   AF-A0A9D2FN07-F1
#
_cell.length_a   1.000
_cell.length_b   1.000
_cell.length_c   1.000
_cell.angle_alpha   90.00
_cell.angle_beta   90.00
_cell.angle_gamma   90.00
#
_symmetry.space_group_name_H-M   'P 1'
#
loop_
_entity.id
_entity.type
_entity.pdbx_description
1 polymer ?
#
loop_
_entity_poly.entity_id
_entity_poly.type
_entity_poly.pdbx_seq_one_letter_code
_entity_poly.pdbx_strand_id
1 'polypeptide(L)'
;MEGNTEEKFVQRQNELDIDKWLASEAAGYDLCGSFTFCARCERMEPQPCARAEARWLEEQERELEEYQKEQEETEENPVPSALSEESAETADDDSKQEDSDVELEEESIEDLDEGEADEESEDETQEIAAASAVHEEVPAGYEYVTRYRRSFKSRLIQDEKMQDFYTDIKNAFSELTGVKTRLSRHCENFRYHAERIAKLNVGGKTLTLYLALDPSAYEDSKYRYEDVSDRKTYTETPMKIRITSKRMVKYCKELLADLAAKFSITISGCIPMDYHMKYQTDEALIKKGLIKPYEVLVKKKKK
;
A
#
# COMPACT_ATOMS: atom_id res chain seq x y z
N MET A 1 16.03 48.76 -16.37
CA MET A 1 14.56 48.74 -16.20
C MET A 1 14.11 47.88 -15.01
N GLU A 2 15.03 47.47 -14.14
CA GLU A 2 14.88 46.38 -13.17
C GLU A 2 13.95 46.69 -11.98
N GLY A 3 13.67 47.97 -11.70
CA GLY A 3 12.80 48.36 -10.58
C GLY A 3 11.40 47.76 -10.64
N ASN A 4 10.77 47.79 -11.83
CA ASN A 4 9.40 47.26 -12.01
C ASN A 4 9.30 45.75 -11.76
N THR A 5 10.35 44.99 -12.08
CA THR A 5 10.42 43.55 -11.80
C THR A 5 10.66 43.27 -10.31
N GLU A 6 11.53 44.05 -9.65
CA GLU A 6 11.81 43.87 -8.22
C GLU A 6 10.61 44.28 -7.34
N GLU A 7 9.94 45.37 -7.68
CA GLU A 7 8.71 45.84 -7.03
C GLU A 7 7.58 44.78 -7.09
N LYS A 8 7.45 44.07 -8.23
CA LYS A 8 6.51 42.95 -8.37
C LYS A 8 6.85 41.77 -7.46
N PHE A 9 8.12 41.37 -7.38
CA PHE A 9 8.53 40.31 -6.46
C PHE A 9 8.30 40.71 -5.00
N VAL A 10 8.52 41.98 -4.62
CA VAL A 10 8.21 42.50 -3.28
C VAL A 10 6.71 42.46 -3.00
N GLN A 11 5.86 42.93 -3.92
CA GLN A 11 4.41 42.87 -3.76
C GLN A 11 3.94 41.41 -3.61
N ARG A 12 4.37 40.52 -4.53
CA ARG A 12 3.92 39.13 -4.53
C ARG A 12 4.41 38.34 -3.31
N GLN A 13 5.59 38.66 -2.77
CA GLN A 13 6.08 38.08 -1.52
C GLN A 13 5.18 38.47 -0.34
N ASN A 14 4.74 39.72 -0.26
CA ASN A 14 3.83 40.17 0.80
C ASN A 14 2.46 39.48 0.72
N GLU A 15 1.92 39.30 -0.50
CA GLU A 15 0.68 38.54 -0.73
C GLU A 15 0.85 37.08 -0.28
N LEU A 16 1.90 36.40 -0.75
CA LEU A 16 2.19 35.01 -0.39
C LEU A 16 2.40 34.83 1.11
N ASP A 17 3.08 35.75 1.81
CA ASP A 17 3.30 35.61 3.25
C ASP A 17 2.01 35.80 4.07
N ILE A 18 1.05 36.60 3.58
CA ILE A 18 -0.31 36.67 4.16
C ILE A 18 -1.06 35.37 3.91
N ASP A 19 -1.10 34.88 2.66
CA ASP A 19 -1.81 33.65 2.29
C ASP A 19 -1.26 32.42 3.02
N LYS A 20 0.07 32.30 3.11
CA LYS A 20 0.78 31.24 3.84
C LYS A 20 0.48 31.29 5.34
N TRP A 21 0.40 32.49 5.94
CA TRP A 21 0.05 32.63 7.35
C TRP A 21 -1.41 32.22 7.60
N LEU A 22 -2.36 32.74 6.81
CA LEU A 22 -3.78 32.38 6.93
C LEU A 22 -4.02 30.88 6.76
N ALA A 23 -3.34 30.24 5.80
CA ALA A 23 -3.40 28.80 5.61
C ALA A 23 -2.80 28.02 6.79
N SER A 24 -1.72 28.51 7.41
CA SER A 24 -1.08 27.88 8.58
C SER A 24 -1.94 28.00 9.84
N GLU A 25 -2.58 29.15 10.07
CA GLU A 25 -3.58 29.34 11.14
C GLU A 25 -4.78 28.40 10.94
N ALA A 26 -5.28 28.27 9.70
CA ALA A 26 -6.39 27.37 9.38
C ALA A 26 -6.03 25.88 9.53
N ALA A 27 -4.78 25.49 9.26
CA ALA A 27 -4.27 24.14 9.45
C ALA A 27 -3.91 23.83 10.92
N GLY A 28 -3.60 24.85 11.73
CA GLY A 28 -3.12 24.71 13.10
C GLY A 28 -1.65 24.31 13.22
N TYR A 29 -0.88 24.41 12.14
CA TYR A 29 0.57 24.15 12.10
C TYR A 29 1.22 24.91 10.93
N ASP A 30 2.54 25.12 11.00
CA ASP A 30 3.31 25.83 9.97
C ASP A 30 3.31 25.06 8.64
N LEU A 31 2.84 25.70 7.56
CA LEU A 31 2.84 25.16 6.20
C LEU A 31 4.06 25.59 5.38
N CYS A 32 5.03 26.31 5.95
CA CYS A 32 6.27 26.68 5.27
C CYS A 32 7.00 25.41 4.77
N GLY A 33 7.23 25.32 3.45
CA GLY A 33 7.76 24.12 2.79
C GLY A 33 6.70 23.23 2.13
N SER A 34 5.40 23.45 2.38
CA SER A 34 4.30 22.56 1.93
C SER A 34 3.56 23.03 0.66
N PHE A 35 3.84 24.24 0.16
CA PHE A 35 3.20 24.77 -1.05
C PHE A 35 3.89 24.24 -2.32
N THR A 36 3.19 24.20 -3.46
CA THR A 36 3.68 23.66 -4.75
C THR A 36 5.03 24.25 -5.18
N PHE A 37 5.18 25.56 -5.01
CA PHE A 37 6.41 26.29 -5.32
C PHE A 37 7.54 26.09 -4.28
N CYS A 38 7.26 25.63 -3.05
CA CYS A 38 8.29 25.57 -1.99
C CYS A 38 9.49 24.67 -2.34
N ALA A 39 9.33 23.69 -3.22
CA ALA A 39 10.43 22.87 -3.73
C ALA A 39 11.50 23.67 -4.52
N ARG A 40 11.15 24.85 -5.04
CA ARG A 40 11.99 25.72 -5.88
C ARG A 40 12.52 26.96 -5.14
N CYS A 41 12.36 27.00 -3.81
CA CYS A 41 12.62 28.15 -2.93
C CYS A 41 14.06 28.19 -2.39
N GLU A 42 14.85 29.16 -2.85
CA GLU A 42 16.19 29.41 -2.32
C GLU A 42 16.11 30.39 -1.14
N ARG A 43 16.07 29.88 0.09
CA ARG A 43 15.94 30.69 1.34
C ARG A 43 16.99 31.80 1.57
N MET A 44 18.00 31.92 0.71
CA MET A 44 19.04 32.95 0.73
C MET A 44 18.85 34.04 -0.34
N GLU A 45 17.92 33.86 -1.28
CA GLU A 45 17.58 34.86 -2.30
C GLU A 45 16.55 35.89 -1.75
N PRO A 46 16.52 37.14 -2.26
CA PRO A 46 15.49 38.09 -1.88
C PRO A 46 14.13 37.64 -2.46
N GLN A 47 13.04 37.88 -1.71
CA GLN A 47 11.68 37.42 -2.07
C GLN A 47 11.59 35.92 -2.46
N PRO A 48 12.09 35.00 -1.60
CA PRO A 48 12.36 33.62 -1.98
C PRO A 48 11.11 32.80 -2.29
N CYS A 49 9.92 33.19 -1.79
CA CYS A 49 8.67 32.50 -2.13
C CYS A 49 8.11 33.01 -3.47
N ALA A 50 8.15 34.31 -3.73
CA ALA A 50 7.68 34.88 -5.00
C ALA A 50 8.56 34.47 -6.19
N ARG A 51 9.88 34.34 -5.99
CA ARG A 51 10.80 33.81 -7.01
C ARG A 51 10.58 32.31 -7.23
N ALA A 52 10.36 31.53 -6.17
CA ALA A 52 9.99 30.11 -6.29
C ALA A 52 8.68 29.90 -7.06
N GLU A 53 7.68 30.76 -6.83
CA GLU A 53 6.40 30.73 -7.54
C GLU A 53 6.55 31.08 -9.01
N ALA A 54 7.32 32.12 -9.35
CA ALA A 54 7.60 32.46 -10.75
C ALA A 54 8.31 31.31 -11.50
N ARG A 55 9.36 30.74 -10.91
CA ARG A 55 10.07 29.56 -11.46
C ARG A 55 9.14 28.36 -11.66
N TRP A 56 8.14 28.18 -10.80
CA TRP A 56 7.15 27.11 -10.93
C TRP A 56 6.14 27.41 -12.05
N LEU A 57 5.65 28.64 -12.16
CA LEU A 57 4.73 29.06 -13.22
C LEU A 57 5.38 28.97 -14.61
N GLU A 58 6.64 29.38 -14.76
CA GLU A 58 7.44 29.22 -15.99
C GLU A 58 7.67 27.76 -16.39
N GLU A 59 7.57 26.82 -15.44
CA GLU A 59 7.65 25.37 -15.70
C GLU A 59 6.29 24.83 -16.15
N GLN A 60 5.19 25.20 -15.47
CA GLN A 60 3.84 24.84 -15.88
C GLN A 60 3.43 25.43 -17.24
N GLU A 61 3.87 26.65 -17.55
CA GLU A 61 3.62 27.29 -18.86
C GLU A 61 4.31 26.51 -19.99
N ARG A 62 5.53 25.99 -19.74
CA ARG A 62 6.25 25.13 -20.69
C ARG A 62 5.58 23.76 -20.86
N GLU A 63 5.16 23.12 -19.78
CA GLU A 63 4.40 21.85 -19.84
C GLU A 63 3.11 22.01 -20.67
N LEU A 64 2.40 23.13 -20.50
CA LEU A 64 1.19 23.44 -21.29
C LEU A 64 1.50 23.77 -22.75
N GLU A 65 2.59 24.49 -23.04
CA GLU A 65 3.08 24.73 -24.40
C GLU A 65 3.48 23.45 -25.13
N GLU A 66 4.15 22.51 -24.45
CA GLU A 66 4.57 21.22 -25.01
C GLU A 66 3.34 20.34 -25.29
N TYR A 67 2.39 20.27 -24.35
CA TYR A 67 1.12 19.58 -24.56
C TYR A 67 0.29 20.18 -25.72
N GLN A 68 0.24 21.51 -25.86
CA GLN A 68 -0.46 22.16 -26.97
C GLN A 68 0.14 21.79 -28.33
N LYS A 69 1.48 21.75 -28.44
CA LYS A 69 2.17 21.33 -29.67
C LYS A 69 1.93 19.86 -30.01
N GLU A 70 1.87 18.98 -29.01
CA GLU A 70 1.53 17.56 -29.20
C GLU A 70 0.08 17.38 -29.68
N GLN A 71 -0.87 18.19 -29.19
CA GLN A 71 -2.25 18.22 -29.71
C GLN A 71 -2.31 18.73 -31.17
N GLU A 72 -1.62 19.84 -31.48
CA GLU A 72 -1.57 20.41 -32.84
C GLU A 72 -0.91 19.43 -33.85
N GLU A 73 0.20 18.79 -33.50
CA GLU A 73 0.86 17.78 -34.35
C GLU A 73 -0.01 16.53 -34.58
N THR A 74 -0.82 16.16 -33.58
CA THR A 74 -1.82 15.08 -33.69
C THR A 74 -3.00 15.47 -34.60
N GLU A 75 -3.39 16.75 -34.63
CA GLU A 75 -4.45 17.25 -35.51
C GLU A 75 -3.97 17.47 -36.97
N GLU A 76 -2.70 17.87 -37.18
CA GLU A 76 -2.10 17.98 -38.52
C GLU A 76 -1.79 16.62 -39.18
N ASN A 77 -1.51 15.56 -38.42
CA ASN A 77 -1.27 14.20 -38.95
C ASN A 77 -2.36 13.19 -38.53
N PRO A 78 -3.57 13.25 -39.12
CA PRO A 78 -4.64 12.31 -38.83
C PRO A 78 -4.30 10.89 -39.29
N VAL A 79 -3.88 10.04 -38.36
CA VAL A 79 -3.60 8.61 -38.59
C VAL A 79 -4.90 7.91 -39.02
N PRO A 80 -4.98 7.25 -40.19
CA PRO A 80 -6.24 6.70 -40.68
C PRO A 80 -6.76 5.52 -39.82
N SER A 81 -7.79 5.78 -39.01
CA SER A 81 -8.57 4.72 -38.37
C SER A 81 -9.44 4.03 -39.42
N ALA A 82 -9.14 2.78 -39.72
CA ALA A 82 -9.91 1.95 -40.65
C ALA A 82 -10.07 0.53 -40.07
N LEU A 83 -11.25 0.24 -39.56
CA LEU A 83 -11.65 -1.09 -39.08
C LEU A 83 -12.08 -1.97 -40.26
N SER A 84 -11.63 -3.23 -40.30
CA SER A 84 -12.21 -4.25 -41.19
C SER A 84 -12.00 -5.65 -40.60
N GLU A 85 -13.10 -6.37 -40.38
CA GLU A 85 -13.13 -7.75 -39.87
C GLU A 85 -13.02 -8.79 -40.99
N GLU A 86 -12.80 -10.05 -40.59
CA GLU A 86 -12.95 -11.30 -41.35
C GLU A 86 -12.23 -11.50 -42.71
N SER A 87 -11.31 -12.48 -42.71
CA SER A 87 -11.26 -13.56 -43.70
C SER A 87 -10.69 -14.82 -43.03
N ALA A 88 -11.15 -16.01 -43.44
CA ALA A 88 -11.16 -17.19 -42.56
C ALA A 88 -10.46 -18.44 -43.14
N GLU A 89 -10.23 -19.42 -42.24
CA GLU A 89 -9.84 -20.83 -42.46
C GLU A 89 -8.44 -21.06 -43.10
N THR A 90 -7.67 -22.09 -42.74
CA THR A 90 -8.03 -23.52 -42.60
C THR A 90 -7.11 -24.31 -41.63
N ALA A 91 -7.70 -25.30 -40.92
CA ALA A 91 -7.27 -26.71 -40.69
C ALA A 91 -5.79 -27.08 -40.33
N ASP A 92 -5.46 -28.17 -39.60
CA ASP A 92 -6.22 -29.35 -39.12
C ASP A 92 -5.47 -30.09 -37.96
N ASP A 93 -6.15 -30.99 -37.23
CA ASP A 93 -5.69 -32.09 -36.33
C ASP A 93 -4.62 -31.81 -35.20
N ASP A 94 -4.40 -32.64 -34.17
CA ASP A 94 -4.94 -33.97 -33.77
C ASP A 94 -5.25 -34.01 -32.25
N SER A 95 -6.04 -35.02 -31.87
CA SER A 95 -6.62 -35.34 -30.57
C SER A 95 -5.74 -36.20 -29.63
N LYS A 96 -5.93 -36.05 -28.31
CA LYS A 96 -6.29 -37.19 -27.42
C LYS A 96 -6.72 -36.80 -25.99
N GLN A 97 -7.16 -37.82 -25.25
CA GLN A 97 -7.99 -37.78 -24.05
C GLN A 97 -7.55 -38.90 -23.06
N GLU A 98 -8.19 -38.97 -21.88
CA GLU A 98 -8.04 -39.96 -20.78
C GLU A 98 -6.85 -39.64 -19.84
N ASP A 99 -6.98 -39.29 -18.54
CA ASP A 99 -8.00 -39.43 -17.46
C ASP A 99 -7.87 -40.73 -16.62
N SER A 100 -7.68 -40.60 -15.29
CA SER A 100 -7.64 -41.71 -14.32
C SER A 100 -7.69 -41.27 -12.83
N ASP A 101 -8.75 -41.65 -12.11
CA ASP A 101 -8.95 -41.64 -10.64
C ASP A 101 -8.39 -42.96 -10.01
N VAL A 102 -8.11 -43.21 -8.71
CA VAL A 102 -8.40 -42.62 -7.36
C VAL A 102 -7.08 -42.76 -6.50
N GLU A 103 -6.89 -42.64 -5.17
CA GLU A 103 -7.64 -42.48 -3.90
C GLU A 103 -6.64 -41.84 -2.88
N LEU A 104 -6.89 -40.71 -2.22
CA LEU A 104 -7.53 -40.49 -0.89
C LEU A 104 -7.04 -41.33 0.30
N GLU A 105 -6.45 -40.66 1.31
CA GLU A 105 -6.43 -40.94 2.78
C GLU A 105 -5.60 -39.80 3.45
N GLU A 106 -6.18 -38.66 3.84
CA GLU A 106 -6.75 -38.35 5.17
C GLU A 106 -5.88 -38.65 6.41
N GLU A 107 -5.34 -37.59 7.07
CA GLU A 107 -5.93 -37.12 8.34
C GLU A 107 -5.46 -35.70 8.73
N SER A 108 -6.40 -34.94 9.34
CA SER A 108 -6.34 -33.72 10.18
C SER A 108 -5.00 -32.94 10.38
N ILE A 109 -4.99 -31.60 10.48
CA ILE A 109 -5.82 -30.74 11.35
C ILE A 109 -6.15 -29.38 10.68
N GLU A 110 -7.37 -28.88 10.90
CA GLU A 110 -7.84 -27.56 10.41
C GLU A 110 -7.20 -26.39 11.18
N ASP A 111 -6.38 -25.57 10.50
CA ASP A 111 -5.99 -24.23 10.96
C ASP A 111 -6.76 -23.18 10.11
N LEU A 112 -8.05 -23.01 10.43
CA LEU A 112 -8.97 -22.08 9.74
C LEU A 112 -8.56 -20.62 9.96
N ASP A 113 -7.74 -20.08 9.04
CA ASP A 113 -7.24 -18.71 9.09
C ASP A 113 -8.35 -17.69 8.80
N GLU A 114 -9.04 -17.20 9.85
CA GLU A 114 -9.93 -16.01 9.84
C GLU A 114 -9.16 -14.69 9.48
N GLY A 115 -8.03 -14.77 8.77
CA GLY A 115 -7.16 -13.65 8.37
C GLY A 115 -7.23 -13.28 6.88
N GLU A 116 -7.42 -14.25 5.97
CA GLU A 116 -7.34 -14.06 4.51
C GLU A 116 -8.71 -13.75 3.87
N ALA A 117 -9.32 -12.64 4.28
CA ALA A 117 -10.39 -11.98 3.51
C ALA A 117 -9.74 -10.94 2.58
N ASP A 118 -9.39 -11.38 1.37
CA ASP A 118 -8.49 -10.67 0.45
C ASP A 118 -9.28 -9.79 -0.54
N GLU A 119 -9.67 -8.60 -0.08
CA GLU A 119 -10.36 -7.56 -0.87
C GLU A 119 -9.41 -6.37 -1.17
N GLU A 120 -8.41 -6.54 -2.03
CA GLU A 120 -7.77 -5.41 -2.74
C GLU A 120 -8.50 -5.13 -4.06
N SER A 121 -9.70 -4.55 -3.94
CA SER A 121 -10.45 -3.91 -5.02
C SER A 121 -10.72 -2.44 -4.69
N GLU A 122 -9.66 -1.62 -4.64
CA GLU A 122 -9.75 -0.16 -4.49
C GLU A 122 -10.22 0.51 -5.82
N ASP A 123 -11.45 0.23 -6.29
CA ASP A 123 -12.37 1.24 -6.87
C ASP A 123 -13.79 0.68 -7.16
N GLU A 124 -14.72 0.87 -6.23
CA GLU A 124 -16.06 1.38 -6.58
C GLU A 124 -16.63 2.14 -5.37
N THR A 125 -16.78 3.46 -5.48
CA THR A 125 -17.35 4.30 -4.41
C THR A 125 -18.88 4.33 -4.48
N GLN A 126 -19.55 3.38 -3.81
CA GLN A 126 -20.96 3.52 -3.48
C GLN A 126 -21.22 3.45 -1.97
N GLU A 127 -22.11 4.31 -1.50
CA GLU A 127 -22.46 4.43 -0.09
C GLU A 127 -23.33 3.25 0.38
N ILE A 128 -22.93 2.60 1.46
CA ILE A 128 -23.90 2.05 2.42
C ILE A 128 -23.86 2.94 3.66
N ALA A 129 -24.41 4.14 3.49
CA ALA A 129 -24.67 5.06 4.59
C ALA A 129 -25.69 4.45 5.54
N ALA A 130 -25.43 4.58 6.85
CA ALA A 130 -26.39 4.48 7.96
C ALA A 130 -27.63 3.58 7.73
N ALA A 131 -27.41 2.27 7.55
CA ALA A 131 -28.47 1.26 7.68
C ALA A 131 -28.96 1.22 9.14
N SER A 132 -29.81 2.18 9.51
CA SER A 132 -30.50 2.22 10.79
C SER A 132 -31.40 1.00 10.88
N ALA A 133 -31.03 0.05 11.75
CA ALA A 133 -31.63 -1.28 11.75
C ALA A 133 -33.12 -1.21 12.09
N VAL A 134 -33.96 -1.36 11.05
CA VAL A 134 -35.29 -1.92 11.21
C VAL A 134 -35.09 -3.31 11.81
N HIS A 135 -35.57 -3.52 13.04
CA HIS A 135 -35.50 -4.83 13.70
C HIS A 135 -36.52 -5.78 13.06
N GLU A 136 -36.19 -6.27 11.86
CA GLU A 136 -36.86 -7.40 11.24
C GLU A 136 -36.66 -8.66 12.11
N GLU A 137 -37.71 -9.48 12.26
CA GLU A 137 -37.76 -10.49 13.33
C GLU A 137 -36.71 -11.59 13.12
N VAL A 138 -35.81 -11.74 14.09
CA VAL A 138 -34.68 -12.67 14.04
C VAL A 138 -35.17 -14.12 13.79
N PRO A 139 -34.77 -14.76 12.67
CA PRO A 139 -35.25 -16.10 12.34
C PRO A 139 -35.01 -17.12 13.44
N ALA A 140 -36.04 -17.92 13.73
CA ALA A 140 -36.05 -18.87 14.85
C ALA A 140 -34.88 -19.86 14.78
N GLY A 141 -33.92 -19.70 15.68
CA GLY A 141 -32.67 -20.49 15.72
C GLY A 141 -31.40 -19.70 15.41
N TYR A 142 -31.48 -18.38 15.18
CA TYR A 142 -30.33 -17.51 14.97
C TYR A 142 -30.21 -16.43 16.08
N GLU A 143 -29.07 -15.76 16.15
CA GLU A 143 -28.78 -14.61 17.01
C GLU A 143 -27.77 -13.67 16.36
N TYR A 144 -27.85 -12.36 16.65
CA TYR A 144 -26.81 -11.41 16.29
C TYR A 144 -25.61 -11.55 17.21
N VAL A 145 -24.42 -11.68 16.63
CA VAL A 145 -23.14 -11.73 17.33
C VAL A 145 -22.26 -10.60 16.84
N THR A 146 -21.84 -9.71 17.74
CA THR A 146 -20.88 -8.65 17.42
C THR A 146 -19.50 -9.25 17.13
N ARG A 147 -18.97 -8.97 15.94
CA ARG A 147 -17.61 -9.31 15.49
C ARG A 147 -16.81 -8.02 15.26
N TYR A 148 -15.49 -8.12 15.12
CA TYR A 148 -14.58 -6.96 15.09
C TYR A 148 -13.61 -7.00 13.90
N ARG A 149 -13.75 -6.08 12.94
CA ARG A 149 -12.77 -5.88 11.84
C ARG A 149 -11.54 -5.12 12.37
N ARG A 150 -10.60 -5.84 13.00
CA ARG A 150 -9.30 -5.34 13.48
C ARG A 150 -8.33 -5.03 12.33
N SER A 151 -7.86 -3.79 12.25
CA SER A 151 -6.78 -3.34 11.34
C SER A 151 -5.39 -3.88 11.73
N PHE A 152 -4.44 -3.87 10.79
CA PHE A 152 -3.02 -4.17 11.03
C PHE A 152 -2.47 -3.44 12.26
N LYS A 153 -2.66 -2.12 12.30
CA LYS A 153 -2.18 -1.26 13.39
C LYS A 153 -2.83 -1.59 14.74
N SER A 154 -4.11 -2.02 14.77
CA SER A 154 -4.73 -2.49 16.02
C SER A 154 -4.14 -3.82 16.51
N ARG A 155 -3.90 -4.78 15.61
CA ARG A 155 -3.25 -6.07 15.96
C ARG A 155 -1.85 -5.82 16.51
N LEU A 156 -1.07 -4.96 15.86
CA LEU A 156 0.29 -4.59 16.26
C LEU A 156 0.34 -3.84 17.61
N ILE A 157 -0.56 -2.89 17.87
CA ILE A 157 -0.62 -2.17 19.16
C ILE A 157 -0.90 -3.11 20.35
N GLN A 158 -1.58 -4.24 20.12
CA GLN A 158 -2.01 -5.15 21.19
C GLN A 158 -1.02 -6.28 21.50
N ASP A 159 0.03 -6.48 20.70
CA ASP A 159 1.05 -7.51 20.92
C ASP A 159 2.47 -6.92 20.93
N GLU A 160 3.08 -6.87 22.11
CA GLU A 160 4.44 -6.37 22.35
C GLU A 160 5.50 -7.18 21.62
N LYS A 161 5.35 -8.51 21.51
CA LYS A 161 6.31 -9.37 20.77
C LYS A 161 6.20 -9.16 19.27
N MET A 162 5.02 -8.81 18.79
CA MET A 162 4.80 -8.43 17.39
C MET A 162 5.45 -7.08 17.07
N GLN A 163 5.46 -6.12 18.02
CA GLN A 163 6.18 -4.86 17.88
C GLN A 163 7.70 -5.04 17.89
N ASP A 164 8.21 -5.95 18.72
CA ASP A 164 9.60 -6.40 18.76
C ASP A 164 10.06 -6.86 17.35
N PHE A 165 9.33 -7.80 16.74
CA PHE A 165 9.62 -8.30 15.38
C PHE A 165 9.37 -7.29 14.26
N TYR A 166 8.30 -6.48 14.37
CA TYR A 166 7.98 -5.43 13.40
C TYR A 166 9.08 -4.36 13.38
N THR A 167 9.53 -3.89 14.54
CA THR A 167 10.63 -2.91 14.67
C THR A 167 11.91 -3.44 14.04
N ASP A 168 12.25 -4.70 14.29
CA ASP A 168 13.43 -5.37 13.74
C ASP A 168 13.42 -5.43 12.20
N ILE A 169 12.28 -5.79 11.61
CA ILE A 169 12.09 -5.94 10.16
C ILE A 169 11.92 -4.58 9.47
N LYS A 170 11.21 -3.64 10.10
CA LYS A 170 10.98 -2.30 9.58
C LYS A 170 12.29 -1.54 9.44
N ASN A 171 13.20 -1.67 10.40
CA ASN A 171 14.56 -1.11 10.29
C ASN A 171 15.36 -1.76 9.16
N ALA A 172 15.25 -3.07 8.94
CA ALA A 172 15.91 -3.72 7.79
C ALA A 172 15.36 -3.20 6.43
N PHE A 173 14.06 -2.93 6.32
CA PHE A 173 13.51 -2.23 5.15
C PHE A 173 13.98 -0.77 5.04
N SER A 174 14.25 -0.10 6.17
CA SER A 174 14.82 1.27 6.19
C SER A 174 16.28 1.33 5.76
N GLU A 175 17.00 0.20 5.67
CA GLU A 175 18.35 0.10 5.10
C GLU A 175 18.34 0.04 3.56
N LEU A 176 17.16 -0.16 2.92
CA LEU A 176 17.04 -0.31 1.47
C LEU A 176 16.76 1.03 0.79
N THR A 177 17.76 1.60 0.10
CA THR A 177 17.66 2.94 -0.51
C THR A 177 16.55 3.02 -1.55
N GLY A 178 15.63 3.98 -1.39
CA GLY A 178 14.57 4.26 -2.36
C GLY A 178 13.29 3.41 -2.21
N VAL A 179 13.24 2.47 -1.26
CA VAL A 179 12.01 1.73 -0.96
C VAL A 179 10.98 2.65 -0.30
N LYS A 180 9.82 2.81 -0.96
CA LYS A 180 8.68 3.56 -0.44
C LYS A 180 7.76 2.62 0.34
N THR A 181 7.20 3.08 1.47
CA THR A 181 6.21 2.33 2.23
C THR A 181 4.83 3.00 2.20
N ARG A 182 3.75 2.24 1.93
CA ARG A 182 2.34 2.63 2.16
C ARG A 182 1.76 1.73 3.25
N LEU A 183 1.37 2.30 4.39
CA LEU A 183 0.59 1.60 5.42
C LEU A 183 -0.90 1.63 5.04
N SER A 184 -1.51 0.46 4.84
CA SER A 184 -2.95 0.32 4.60
C SER A 184 -3.70 -0.01 5.89
N ARG A 185 -5.02 -0.23 5.82
CA ARG A 185 -5.79 -0.72 6.96
C ARG A 185 -5.44 -2.18 7.32
N HIS A 186 -5.01 -2.99 6.36
CA HIS A 186 -4.88 -4.45 6.50
C HIS A 186 -3.42 -4.94 6.47
N CYS A 187 -2.52 -4.22 5.79
CA CYS A 187 -1.12 -4.56 5.64
C CYS A 187 -0.24 -3.29 5.61
N GLU A 188 1.07 -3.49 5.59
CA GLU A 188 2.03 -2.49 5.16
C GLU A 188 2.73 -2.96 3.87
N ASN A 189 2.63 -2.15 2.80
CA ASN A 189 3.13 -2.49 1.47
C ASN A 189 4.41 -1.71 1.17
N PHE A 190 5.45 -2.40 0.71
CA PHE A 190 6.76 -1.85 0.35
C PHE A 190 6.92 -1.92 -1.17
N ARG A 191 7.10 -0.76 -1.82
CA ARG A 191 7.30 -0.65 -3.28
C ARG A 191 8.68 -0.07 -3.59
N TYR A 192 9.31 -0.56 -4.65
CA TYR A 192 10.53 0.00 -5.24
C TYR A 192 10.22 0.40 -6.68
N HIS A 193 10.41 1.68 -7.00
CA HIS A 193 9.81 2.32 -8.18
C HIS A 193 8.29 2.01 -8.29
N ALA A 194 7.85 1.25 -9.29
CA ALA A 194 6.46 0.84 -9.45
C ALA A 194 6.12 -0.49 -8.73
N GLU A 195 7.07 -1.41 -8.64
CA GLU A 195 6.83 -2.80 -8.25
C GLU A 195 6.71 -2.98 -6.72
N ARG A 196 5.86 -3.93 -6.29
CA ARG A 196 5.73 -4.29 -4.87
C ARG A 196 6.72 -5.38 -4.50
N ILE A 197 7.85 -4.96 -3.93
CA ILE A 197 8.87 -5.87 -3.44
C ILE A 197 8.45 -6.68 -2.21
N ALA A 198 7.56 -6.14 -1.36
CA ALA A 198 7.06 -6.87 -0.20
C ALA A 198 5.69 -6.37 0.32
N LYS A 199 4.97 -7.27 1.01
CA LYS A 199 3.73 -7.00 1.77
C LYS A 199 3.90 -7.58 3.18
N LEU A 200 3.54 -6.83 4.22
CA LEU A 200 3.63 -7.23 5.62
C LEU A 200 2.23 -7.22 6.25
N ASN A 201 1.77 -8.37 6.73
CA ASN A 201 0.42 -8.60 7.26
C ASN A 201 0.49 -9.24 8.65
N VAL A 202 -0.64 -9.37 9.34
CA VAL A 202 -0.76 -10.15 10.59
C VAL A 202 -1.84 -11.22 10.39
N GLY A 203 -1.45 -12.38 9.85
CA GLY A 203 -2.30 -13.58 9.77
C GLY A 203 -2.52 -14.16 11.18
N GLY A 204 -3.78 -14.28 11.61
CA GLY A 204 -4.17 -14.62 12.97
C GLY A 204 -3.46 -13.78 14.05
N LYS A 205 -2.46 -14.40 14.72
CA LYS A 205 -1.59 -13.80 15.76
C LYS A 205 -0.11 -13.75 15.35
N THR A 206 0.22 -13.94 14.08
CA THR A 206 1.59 -14.03 13.57
C THR A 206 1.87 -12.96 12.52
N LEU A 207 2.92 -12.17 12.75
CA LEU A 207 3.45 -11.27 11.72
C LEU A 207 3.90 -12.10 10.51
N THR A 208 3.45 -11.75 9.32
CA THR A 208 3.63 -12.54 8.09
C THR A 208 4.13 -11.63 6.99
N LEU A 209 5.27 -11.99 6.40
CA LEU A 209 5.98 -11.23 5.38
C LEU A 209 5.90 -11.98 4.05
N TYR A 210 5.51 -11.28 2.99
CA TYR A 210 5.42 -11.79 1.63
C TYR A 210 6.48 -11.04 0.81
N LEU A 211 7.32 -11.75 0.08
CA LEU A 211 8.47 -11.20 -0.67
C LEU A 211 8.35 -11.47 -2.16
N ALA A 212 8.84 -10.54 -2.98
CA ALA A 212 9.00 -10.69 -4.43
C ALA A 212 10.22 -11.58 -4.81
N LEU A 213 10.38 -12.71 -4.12
CA LEU A 213 11.36 -13.76 -4.38
C LEU A 213 10.65 -14.98 -4.97
N ASP A 214 11.35 -15.73 -5.83
CA ASP A 214 10.84 -16.98 -6.41
C ASP A 214 10.96 -18.11 -5.36
N PRO A 215 9.86 -18.74 -4.91
CA PRO A 215 9.90 -19.81 -3.92
C PRO A 215 10.72 -21.02 -4.38
N SER A 216 10.68 -21.35 -5.67
CA SER A 216 11.39 -22.48 -6.30
C SER A 216 12.91 -22.38 -6.11
N ALA A 217 13.45 -21.17 -6.05
CA ALA A 217 14.88 -20.93 -5.86
C ALA A 217 15.39 -21.26 -4.44
N TYR A 218 14.49 -21.60 -3.50
CA TYR A 218 14.79 -21.79 -2.08
C TYR A 218 14.38 -23.16 -1.52
N GLU A 219 14.03 -24.15 -2.34
CA GLU A 219 13.54 -25.47 -1.90
C GLU A 219 14.54 -26.21 -0.99
N ASP A 220 15.80 -26.35 -1.42
CA ASP A 220 16.89 -26.93 -0.63
C ASP A 220 17.43 -26.00 0.49
N SER A 221 16.79 -24.86 0.74
CA SER A 221 17.28 -23.86 1.70
C SER A 221 16.89 -24.15 3.16
N LYS A 222 17.57 -23.46 4.08
CA LYS A 222 17.28 -23.51 5.53
C LYS A 222 16.01 -22.73 5.93
N TYR A 223 15.30 -22.12 4.98
CA TYR A 223 14.22 -21.17 5.26
C TYR A 223 12.87 -21.86 5.27
N ARG A 224 12.01 -21.53 6.24
CA ARG A 224 10.62 -22.00 6.29
C ARG A 224 9.70 -20.94 5.69
N TYR A 225 9.24 -21.19 4.48
CA TYR A 225 8.28 -20.37 3.74
C TYR A 225 7.11 -21.24 3.25
N GLU A 226 6.19 -20.61 2.53
CA GLU A 226 4.98 -21.13 1.92
C GLU A 226 4.86 -20.41 0.56
N ASP A 227 4.55 -21.12 -0.53
CA ASP A 227 4.20 -20.44 -1.78
C ASP A 227 2.71 -20.06 -1.75
N VAL A 228 2.38 -18.87 -2.25
CA VAL A 228 1.01 -18.37 -2.45
C VAL A 228 0.82 -17.72 -3.83
N SER A 229 1.69 -18.03 -4.80
CA SER A 229 1.65 -17.58 -6.20
C SER A 229 0.29 -17.79 -6.88
N ASP A 230 -0.43 -18.87 -6.53
CA ASP A 230 -1.80 -19.18 -6.97
C ASP A 230 -2.80 -18.03 -6.78
N ARG A 231 -2.58 -17.18 -5.77
CA ARG A 231 -3.50 -16.11 -5.39
C ARG A 231 -3.14 -14.82 -6.12
N LYS A 232 -4.07 -14.29 -6.92
CA LYS A 232 -3.92 -13.06 -7.72
C LYS A 232 -3.22 -11.91 -6.98
N THR A 233 -3.63 -11.61 -5.75
CA THR A 233 -3.08 -10.51 -4.92
C THR A 233 -1.64 -10.74 -4.43
N TYR A 234 -1.14 -11.97 -4.48
CA TYR A 234 0.23 -12.32 -4.07
C TYR A 234 1.14 -12.68 -5.25
N THR A 235 0.69 -12.54 -6.50
CA THR A 235 1.49 -12.73 -7.72
C THR A 235 2.77 -11.87 -7.74
N GLU A 236 2.73 -10.60 -7.33
CA GLU A 236 3.94 -9.75 -7.19
C GLU A 236 4.86 -10.22 -6.03
N THR A 237 4.35 -10.97 -5.05
CA THR A 237 5.05 -11.35 -3.81
C THR A 237 4.75 -12.80 -3.38
N PRO A 238 5.16 -13.83 -4.14
CA PRO A 238 4.67 -15.20 -3.95
C PRO A 238 5.26 -15.91 -2.72
N MET A 239 6.46 -15.54 -2.26
CA MET A 239 7.11 -16.18 -1.11
C MET A 239 6.57 -15.65 0.22
N LYS A 240 5.73 -16.44 0.92
CA LYS A 240 5.12 -16.11 2.22
C LYS A 240 5.92 -16.71 3.39
N ILE A 241 6.17 -15.91 4.43
CA ILE A 241 7.02 -16.26 5.58
C ILE A 241 6.34 -15.84 6.90
N ARG A 242 6.16 -16.79 7.82
CA ARG A 242 5.53 -16.54 9.14
C ARG A 242 6.61 -16.28 10.21
N ILE A 243 6.64 -15.05 10.73
CA ILE A 243 7.63 -14.59 11.72
C ILE A 243 7.14 -14.91 13.14
N THR A 244 7.68 -15.99 13.70
CA THR A 244 7.32 -16.51 15.03
C THR A 244 8.43 -16.36 16.08
N SER A 245 9.65 -16.00 15.67
CA SER A 245 10.82 -15.96 16.55
C SER A 245 11.94 -15.05 16.03
N LYS A 246 12.85 -14.64 16.93
CA LYS A 246 14.05 -13.85 16.56
C LYS A 246 14.99 -14.59 15.58
N ARG A 247 14.91 -15.93 15.47
CA ARG A 247 15.59 -16.70 14.41
C ARG A 247 14.96 -16.44 13.04
N MET A 248 13.63 -16.48 12.95
CA MET A 248 12.92 -16.15 11.69
C MET A 248 13.16 -14.71 11.27
N VAL A 249 13.22 -13.76 12.22
CA VAL A 249 13.62 -12.37 11.93
C VAL A 249 15.00 -12.31 11.27
N LYS A 250 16.02 -13.02 11.81
CA LYS A 250 17.35 -13.06 11.16
C LYS A 250 17.26 -13.61 9.74
N TYR A 251 16.53 -14.70 9.52
CA TYR A 251 16.33 -15.28 8.19
C TYR A 251 15.59 -14.34 7.23
N CYS A 252 14.64 -13.54 7.71
CA CYS A 252 13.99 -12.50 6.91
C CYS A 252 15.00 -11.40 6.52
N LYS A 253 15.91 -10.99 7.42
CA LYS A 253 16.98 -10.03 7.08
C LYS A 253 17.99 -10.58 6.08
N GLU A 254 18.28 -11.88 6.13
CA GLU A 254 19.10 -12.56 5.11
C GLU A 254 18.37 -12.54 3.74
N LEU A 255 17.09 -12.92 3.68
CA LEU A 255 16.29 -12.89 2.44
C LEU A 255 16.03 -11.46 1.91
N LEU A 256 16.01 -10.44 2.76
CA LEU A 256 15.95 -9.04 2.31
C LEU A 256 17.25 -8.57 1.63
N ALA A 257 18.40 -9.16 1.95
CA ALA A 257 19.64 -8.92 1.21
C ALA A 257 19.63 -9.60 -0.17
N ASP A 258 19.10 -10.83 -0.25
CA ASP A 258 18.89 -11.51 -1.54
C ASP A 258 17.90 -10.74 -2.42
N LEU A 259 16.82 -10.21 -1.85
CA LEU A 259 15.87 -9.34 -2.53
C LEU A 259 16.54 -8.05 -3.01
N ALA A 260 17.35 -7.41 -2.17
CA ALA A 260 18.09 -6.22 -2.56
C ALA A 260 19.03 -6.51 -3.74
N ALA A 261 19.69 -7.67 -3.77
CA ALA A 261 20.48 -8.11 -4.92
C ALA A 261 19.61 -8.33 -6.18
N LYS A 262 18.45 -9.01 -6.06
CA LYS A 262 17.51 -9.22 -7.20
C LYS A 262 17.08 -7.90 -7.85
N PHE A 263 16.72 -6.90 -7.04
CA PHE A 263 16.25 -5.59 -7.53
C PHE A 263 17.37 -4.55 -7.69
N SER A 264 18.65 -4.94 -7.54
CA SER A 264 19.81 -4.03 -7.55
C SER A 264 19.71 -2.83 -6.60
N ILE A 265 19.00 -3.00 -5.48
CA ILE A 265 18.78 -1.97 -4.47
C ILE A 265 20.06 -1.78 -3.65
N THR A 266 20.53 -0.53 -3.56
CA THR A 266 21.64 -0.18 -2.66
C THR A 266 21.22 -0.34 -1.21
N ILE A 267 21.99 -1.09 -0.42
CA ILE A 267 21.83 -1.16 1.04
C ILE A 267 22.63 -0.02 1.67
N SER A 268 21.94 1.00 2.18
CA SER A 268 22.51 2.11 2.94
C SER A 268 22.20 1.94 4.43
N GLY A 269 23.22 1.91 5.29
CA GLY A 269 23.01 1.78 6.73
C GLY A 269 22.10 2.89 7.29
N CYS A 270 20.99 2.50 7.91
CA CYS A 270 20.02 3.44 8.50
C CYS A 270 20.34 3.76 9.96
N ILE A 271 19.73 4.82 10.50
CA ILE A 271 19.64 5.01 11.94
C ILE A 271 18.46 4.16 12.43
N PRO A 272 18.66 3.15 13.30
CA PRO A 272 17.58 2.29 13.75
C PRO A 272 16.58 3.10 14.58
N MET A 273 15.31 3.06 14.19
CA MET A 273 14.20 3.72 14.87
C MET A 273 13.40 2.71 15.71
N ASP A 274 12.91 3.16 16.86
CA ASP A 274 11.96 2.39 17.66
C ASP A 274 10.54 2.63 17.14
N TYR A 275 9.83 1.54 16.82
CA TYR A 275 8.46 1.57 16.33
C TYR A 275 7.43 1.05 17.36
N HIS A 276 7.84 0.83 18.62
CA HIS A 276 6.93 0.42 19.68
C HIS A 276 5.81 1.45 19.94
N MET A 277 4.63 0.93 20.21
CA MET A 277 3.41 1.69 20.46
C MET A 277 2.77 1.24 21.78
N LYS A 278 2.50 2.19 22.67
CA LYS A 278 1.85 1.91 23.96
C LYS A 278 0.54 1.14 23.76
N TYR A 279 0.43 0.00 24.46
CA TYR A 279 -0.73 -0.88 24.46
C TYR A 279 -2.04 -0.11 24.71
N GLN A 280 -3.11 -0.50 24.01
CA GLN A 280 -4.43 0.12 24.10
C GLN A 280 -5.53 -0.94 24.14
N THR A 281 -6.57 -0.68 24.93
CA THR A 281 -7.77 -1.53 25.01
C THR A 281 -8.57 -1.48 23.71
N ASP A 282 -9.40 -2.51 23.46
CA ASP A 282 -10.30 -2.54 22.31
C ASP A 282 -11.19 -1.27 22.25
N GLU A 283 -11.71 -0.79 23.39
CA GLU A 283 -12.48 0.46 23.51
C GLU A 283 -11.72 1.68 22.94
N ALA A 284 -10.45 1.84 23.31
CA ALA A 284 -9.61 2.95 22.85
C ALA A 284 -9.27 2.83 21.35
N LEU A 285 -9.16 1.60 20.82
CA LEU A 285 -8.90 1.33 19.41
C LEU A 285 -10.17 1.44 18.54
N ILE A 286 -11.35 1.15 19.10
CA ILE A 286 -12.66 1.43 18.50
C ILE A 286 -12.87 2.96 18.40
N LYS A 287 -12.60 3.71 19.47
CA LYS A 287 -12.67 5.19 19.46
C LYS A 287 -11.71 5.84 18.44
N LYS A 288 -10.64 5.13 18.04
CA LYS A 288 -9.70 5.55 16.99
C LYS A 288 -10.02 4.98 15.59
N GLY A 289 -11.13 4.26 15.41
CA GLY A 289 -11.51 3.62 14.14
C GLY A 289 -10.60 2.46 13.68
N LEU A 290 -9.57 2.12 14.47
CA LEU A 290 -8.62 1.04 14.18
C LEU A 290 -9.28 -0.34 14.33
N ILE A 291 -10.32 -0.45 15.14
CA ILE A 291 -11.23 -1.59 15.20
C ILE A 291 -12.62 -1.09 14.80
N LYS A 292 -13.28 -1.76 13.84
CA LYS A 292 -14.69 -1.51 13.51
C LYS A 292 -15.54 -2.69 13.99
N PRO A 293 -16.45 -2.53 14.97
CA PRO A 293 -17.44 -3.56 15.28
C PRO A 293 -18.44 -3.69 14.12
N TYR A 294 -19.00 -4.89 13.96
CA TYR A 294 -20.09 -5.19 13.03
C TYR A 294 -20.91 -6.38 13.57
N GLU A 295 -22.18 -6.47 13.22
CA GLU A 295 -23.05 -7.56 13.66
C GLU A 295 -23.18 -8.62 12.58
N VAL A 296 -23.19 -9.89 12.98
CA VAL A 296 -23.36 -11.05 12.10
C VAL A 296 -24.47 -11.93 12.66
N LEU A 297 -25.41 -12.34 11.80
CA LEU A 297 -26.46 -13.29 12.17
C LEU A 297 -25.89 -14.72 12.16
N VAL A 298 -25.74 -15.32 13.34
CA VAL A 298 -25.14 -16.65 13.53
C VAL A 298 -26.19 -17.66 13.99
N LYS A 299 -26.10 -18.89 13.48
CA LYS A 299 -26.98 -20.00 13.87
C LYS A 299 -26.62 -20.48 15.29
N LYS A 300 -27.60 -20.53 16.18
CA LYS A 300 -27.43 -20.99 17.57
C LYS A 300 -26.94 -22.44 17.58
N LYS A 301 -25.77 -22.69 18.17
CA LYS A 301 -25.32 -24.07 18.46
C LYS A 301 -26.31 -24.69 19.45
N LYS A 302 -26.86 -25.85 19.10
CA LYS A 302 -27.54 -26.70 20.09
C LYS A 302 -26.51 -27.13 21.15
N LYS A 303 -26.91 -27.02 22.42
CA LYS A 303 -26.27 -27.74 23.53
C LYS A 303 -26.83 -29.16 23.60
#